data_AF-I3RDB4-F1
#
_entry.id   AF-I3RDB4-F1
#
_cell.length_a   1.000
_cell.length_b   1.000
_cell.length_c   1.000
_cell.angle_alpha   90.00
_cell.angle_beta   90.00
_cell.angle_gamma   90.00
#
_symmetry.space_group_name_H-M   'P 1'
#
loop_
_entity.id
_entity.type
_entity.pdbx_description
1 polymer ?
#
loop_
_entity_poly.entity_id
_entity_poly.type
_entity_poly.pdbx_seq_one_letter_code
_entity_poly.pdbx_strand_id
1 'polypeptide(L)'
;MDRVLLRYYALTIPHVTIFAGALFGILLLIGVDLKLAVGIFATVYGLMLLIIALIVRQHFWDSQIYKLSLLAYLGLLIVGILVMFSSIFAH
;
A
#
# COMPACT_ATOMS: atom_id res chain seq x y z
N MET A 1 15.06 -7.95 -20.69
CA MET A 1 14.41 -8.43 -19.45
C MET A 1 13.35 -7.43 -18.96
N ASP A 2 13.60 -6.13 -19.16
CA ASP A 2 12.85 -5.01 -18.56
C ASP A 2 11.37 -4.98 -18.89
N ARG A 3 10.98 -5.35 -20.13
CA ARG A 3 9.56 -5.36 -20.54
C ARG A 3 8.72 -6.41 -19.80
N VAL A 4 9.31 -7.54 -19.42
CA VAL A 4 8.61 -8.60 -18.67
C VAL A 4 8.39 -8.13 -17.24
N LEU A 5 9.41 -7.56 -16.61
CA LEU A 5 9.32 -7.02 -15.25
C LEU A 5 8.33 -5.85 -15.17
N LEU A 6 8.35 -4.94 -16.15
CA LEU A 6 7.38 -3.84 -16.27
C LEU A 6 5.94 -4.33 -16.40
N ARG A 7 5.70 -5.33 -17.25
CA ARG A 7 4.36 -5.93 -17.40
C ARG A 7 3.92 -6.61 -16.11
N TYR A 8 4.82 -7.32 -15.46
CA TYR A 8 4.52 -7.97 -14.19
C TYR A 8 4.15 -6.94 -13.13
N TYR A 9 4.92 -5.85 -13.01
CA TYR A 9 4.64 -4.72 -12.12
C TYR A 9 3.29 -4.05 -12.43
N ALA A 10 3.04 -3.74 -13.71
CA ALA A 10 1.80 -3.11 -14.17
C ALA A 10 0.57 -3.98 -13.92
N LEU A 11 0.72 -5.30 -13.94
CA LEU A 11 -0.36 -6.22 -13.60
C LEU A 11 -0.50 -6.40 -12.08
N THR A 12 0.60 -6.43 -11.34
CA THR A 12 0.56 -6.71 -9.89
C THR A 12 -0.09 -5.58 -9.09
N ILE A 13 0.13 -4.31 -9.47
CA ILE A 13 -0.45 -3.16 -8.78
C ILE A 13 -1.99 -3.24 -8.71
N PRO A 14 -2.73 -3.39 -9.84
CA PRO A 14 -4.18 -3.58 -9.82
C PRO A 14 -4.65 -4.71 -8.90
N HIS A 15 -3.94 -5.84 -8.88
CA HIS A 15 -4.30 -6.98 -8.03
C HIS A 15 -4.16 -6.62 -6.54
N VAL A 16 -3.09 -5.92 -6.17
CA VAL A 16 -2.90 -5.42 -4.81
C VAL A 16 -3.94 -4.38 -4.43
N THR A 17 -4.31 -3.48 -5.34
CA THR A 17 -5.36 -2.47 -5.09
C THR A 17 -6.72 -3.14 -4.87
N ILE A 18 -7.09 -4.12 -5.70
CA ILE A 18 -8.34 -4.88 -5.55
C ILE A 18 -8.34 -5.64 -4.23
N PHE A 19 -7.24 -6.32 -3.89
CA PHE A 19 -7.12 -7.07 -2.64
C PHE A 19 -7.27 -6.15 -1.41
N ALA A 20 -6.54 -5.03 -1.37
CA ALA A 20 -6.63 -4.08 -0.28
C ALA A 20 -8.05 -3.46 -0.18
N GLY A 21 -8.67 -3.15 -1.32
CA GLY A 21 -10.05 -2.66 -1.36
C GLY A 21 -11.06 -3.69 -0.86
N ALA A 22 -10.90 -4.97 -1.21
CA ALA A 22 -11.73 -6.05 -0.70
C ALA A 22 -11.57 -6.22 0.81
N LEU A 23 -10.34 -6.19 1.32
CA LEU A 23 -10.06 -6.21 2.75
C LEU A 23 -10.76 -5.05 3.47
N PHE A 24 -10.64 -3.83 2.94
CA PHE A 24 -11.33 -2.67 3.48
C PHE A 24 -12.85 -2.84 3.51
N GLY A 25 -13.45 -3.32 2.41
CA GLY A 25 -14.88 -3.61 2.35
C GLY A 25 -15.32 -4.63 3.40
N ILE A 26 -14.56 -5.72 3.56
CA ILE A 26 -14.84 -6.76 4.58
C ILE A 26 -14.77 -6.18 6.00
N LEU A 27 -13.77 -5.35 6.30
CA LEU A 27 -13.65 -4.70 7.62
C LEU A 27 -14.90 -3.86 7.94
N LEU A 28 -15.38 -3.08 6.96
CA LEU A 28 -16.61 -2.29 7.13
C LEU A 28 -17.85 -3.18 7.31
N LEU A 29 -17.96 -4.29 6.57
CA LEU A 29 -19.09 -5.22 6.70
C LEU A 29 -19.16 -5.90 8.08
N ILE A 30 -18.01 -6.12 8.72
CA ILE A 30 -17.93 -6.72 10.08
C ILE A 30 -18.17 -5.67 11.18
N GLY A 31 -18.35 -4.39 10.81
CA GLY A 31 -18.63 -3.31 11.75
C GLY A 31 -17.39 -2.74 12.43
N VAL A 32 -16.21 -2.89 11.83
CA VAL A 32 -14.99 -2.23 12.29
C VAL A 32 -15.15 -0.71 12.12
N ASP A 33 -14.70 0.05 13.13
CA ASP A 33 -14.71 1.51 13.06
C ASP A 33 -14.02 2.02 11.79
N LEU A 34 -14.64 3.01 11.13
CA LEU A 34 -14.16 3.53 9.85
C LEU A 34 -12.71 4.02 9.94
N LYS A 35 -12.33 4.67 11.04
CA LYS A 35 -10.97 5.19 11.25
C LYS A 35 -9.97 4.05 11.35
N LEU A 36 -10.30 3.01 12.12
CA LEU A 36 -9.46 1.81 12.22
C LEU A 36 -9.35 1.10 10.87
N ALA A 37 -10.46 0.92 10.15
CA ALA A 37 -10.49 0.27 8.84
C ALA A 37 -9.64 1.01 7.81
N VAL A 38 -9.71 2.35 7.77
CA VAL A 38 -8.87 3.19 6.90
C VAL A 38 -7.38 3.04 7.27
N GLY A 39 -7.06 3.00 8.56
CA GLY A 39 -5.70 2.75 9.04
C GLY A 39 -5.17 1.41 8.57
N ILE A 40 -5.92 0.32 8.78
CA ILE A 40 -5.56 -1.03 8.34
C ILE A 40 -5.38 -1.07 6.82
N PHE A 41 -6.33 -0.50 6.08
CA PHE A 41 -6.25 -0.41 4.62
C PHE A 41 -4.96 0.28 4.16
N ALA A 42 -4.69 1.49 4.68
CA ALA A 42 -3.52 2.25 4.30
C ALA A 42 -2.22 1.52 4.66
N THR A 43 -2.15 0.87 5.82
CA THR A 43 -0.95 0.11 6.20
C THR A 43 -0.74 -1.12 5.31
N VAL A 44 -1.77 -1.94 5.09
CA VAL A 44 -1.67 -3.15 4.26
C VAL A 44 -1.35 -2.78 2.80
N TYR A 45 -2.08 -1.81 2.24
CA TYR A 45 -1.87 -1.36 0.88
C TYR A 45 -0.48 -0.75 0.69
N GLY A 46 -0.06 0.12 1.60
CA GLY A 46 1.26 0.75 1.58
C GLY A 46 2.37 -0.28 1.68
N LEU A 47 2.25 -1.26 2.58
CA LEU A 47 3.23 -2.33 2.76
C LEU A 47 3.37 -3.18 1.50
N MET A 48 2.26 -3.57 0.87
CA MET A 48 2.30 -4.33 -0.36
C MET A 48 2.95 -3.55 -1.51
N LEU A 49 2.60 -2.28 -1.69
CA LEU A 49 3.24 -1.42 -2.70
C LEU A 49 4.73 -1.24 -2.44
N LEU A 50 5.14 -1.13 -1.18
CA LEU A 50 6.54 -1.00 -0.77
C LEU A 50 7.31 -2.29 -1.07
N ILE A 51 6.74 -3.46 -0.80
CA ILE A 51 7.34 -4.76 -1.18
C ILE A 51 7.54 -4.81 -2.70
N ILE A 52 6.52 -4.46 -3.49
CA ILE A 52 6.63 -4.47 -4.95
C ILE A 52 7.71 -3.49 -5.41
N ALA A 53 7.75 -2.27 -4.85
CA ALA A 53 8.78 -1.28 -5.14
C ALA A 53 10.19 -1.81 -4.82
N LEU A 54 10.37 -2.51 -3.70
CA LEU A 54 11.65 -3.13 -3.34
C LEU A 54 12.08 -4.23 -4.31
N ILE A 55 11.15 -5.05 -4.80
CA ILE A 55 11.44 -6.08 -5.80
C ILE A 55 11.96 -5.46 -7.11
N VAL A 56 11.33 -4.38 -7.56
CA VAL A 56 11.72 -3.71 -8.82
C VAL A 56 12.84 -2.67 -8.63
N ARG A 57 13.33 -2.49 -7.39
CA ARG A 57 14.34 -1.48 -7.03
C ARG A 57 15.55 -1.48 -7.95
N GLN A 58 16.12 -2.66 -8.20
CA GLN A 58 17.35 -2.80 -8.99
C GLN A 58 17.18 -2.38 -10.46
N HIS A 59 15.95 -2.41 -10.99
CA HIS A 59 15.67 -2.04 -12.39
C HIS A 59 15.29 -0.56 -12.56
N PHE A 60 14.67 0.06 -11.54
CA PHE A 60 14.12 1.42 -11.66
C PHE A 60 14.78 2.44 -10.73
N TRP A 61 15.89 2.11 -10.07
CA TRP A 61 16.55 3.00 -9.11
C TRP A 61 16.91 4.38 -9.67
N ASP A 62 17.29 4.45 -10.94
CA ASP A 62 17.65 5.72 -11.59
C ASP A 62 16.44 6.57 -11.99
N SER A 63 15.22 5.99 -12.00
CA SER A 63 14.00 6.72 -12.33
C SER A 63 13.54 7.62 -11.17
N GLN A 64 13.36 8.91 -11.45
CA GLN A 64 12.79 9.85 -10.48
C GLN A 64 11.35 9.48 -10.08
N ILE A 65 10.56 8.94 -11.01
CA ILE A 65 9.18 8.51 -10.75
C ILE A 65 9.18 7.36 -9.74
N TYR A 66 10.12 6.42 -9.87
CA TYR A 66 10.28 5.34 -8.90
C TYR A 66 10.57 5.89 -7.49
N LYS A 67 11.52 6.82 -7.36
CA LYS A 67 11.86 7.43 -6.05
C LYS A 67 10.68 8.15 -5.42
N LEU A 68 9.93 8.92 -6.22
CA LEU A 68 8.74 9.62 -5.74
C LEU A 68 7.63 8.64 -5.31
N SER A 69 7.40 7.59 -6.10
CA SER A 69 6.43 6.54 -5.75
C SER A 69 6.82 5.80 -4.47
N LEU A 70 8.12 5.50 -4.28
CA LEU A 70 8.62 4.85 -3.08
C LEU A 70 8.41 5.71 -1.84
N LEU A 71 8.64 7.03 -1.92
CA LEU A 71 8.32 7.97 -0.85
C LEU A 71 6.82 8.01 -0.56
N ALA A 72 5.98 8.02 -1.59
CA ALA A 72 4.53 7.99 -1.42
C ALA A 72 4.07 6.69 -0.72
N TYR A 73 4.62 5.53 -1.08
CA TYR A 73 4.27 4.25 -0.46
C TYR A 73 4.72 4.17 1.00
N LEU A 74 5.93 4.67 1.30
CA LEU A 74 6.42 4.85 2.66
C LEU A 74 5.51 5.78 3.48
N GLY A 75 5.14 6.93 2.90
CA GLY A 75 4.23 7.88 3.51
C GLY A 75 2.88 7.25 3.82
N LEU A 76 2.31 6.50 2.88
CA LEU A 76 1.04 5.81 3.05
C LEU A 76 1.08 4.76 4.17
N LEU A 77 2.18 4.01 4.27
CA LEU A 77 2.40 3.06 5.36
C LEU A 77 2.50 3.76 6.72
N ILE A 78 3.29 4.83 6.82
CA ILE A 78 3.46 5.61 8.06
C ILE A 78 2.13 6.23 8.48
N VAL A 79 1.41 6.86 7.55
CA VAL A 79 0.10 7.46 7.80
C VAL A 79 -0.90 6.40 8.26
N GLY A 80 -0.95 5.23 7.62
CA GLY A 80 -1.83 4.13 8.04
C GLY A 80 -1.55 3.69 9.48
N ILE A 81 -0.27 3.54 9.84
CA ILE A 81 0.13 3.19 11.21
C ILE A 81 -0.32 4.28 12.19
N LEU A 82 -0.05 5.55 11.90
CA LEU A 82 -0.48 6.68 12.74
C LEU A 82 -2.00 6.74 12.92
N VAL A 83 -2.76 6.50 11.84
CA VAL A 83 -4.22 6.45 11.89
C VAL A 83 -4.69 5.31 12.79
N MET A 84 -4.14 4.10 12.67
CA MET A 84 -4.47 2.99 13.56
C MET A 84 -4.15 3.30 15.02
N PHE A 85 -2.96 3.84 15.32
CA PHE A 85 -2.60 4.26 16.67
C PHE A 85 -3.58 5.30 17.22
N SER A 86 -3.92 6.32 16.42
CA SER A 86 -4.89 7.35 16.80
C SER A 86 -6.32 6.82 16.93
N SER A 87 -6.62 5.63 16.41
CA SER A 87 -7.93 5.00 16.54
C SER A 87 -8.02 4.17 17.81
N ILE A 88 -6.92 3.52 18.20
CA ILE A 88 -6.86 2.65 19.39
C ILE A 88 -6.67 3.46 20.67
N PHE A 89 -5.81 4.48 20.63
CA PHE A 89 -5.39 5.24 21.83
C PHE A 89 -6.18 6.53 22.08
N ALA A 90 -7.03 6.97 21.15
CA ALA A 90 -7.85 8.17 21.32
C ALA A 90 -9.22 7.89 21.97
N HIS A 91 -9.33 6.78 22.71
CA HIS A 91 -10.49 6.43 23.52
C HIS A 91 -10.44 7.08 24.90
#